data_AF-A0A7T0FYA0-F1
#
_entry.id   AF-A0A7T0FYA0-F1
#
_cell.length_a   1.000
_cell.length_b   1.000
_cell.length_c   1.000
_cell.angle_alpha   90.00
_cell.angle_beta   90.00
_cell.angle_gamma   90.00
#
_symmetry.space_group_name_H-M   'P 1'
#
loop_
_entity.id
_entity.type
_entity.pdbx_description
1 polymer ?
#
loop_
_entity_poly.entity_id
_entity_poly.type
_entity_poly.pdbx_seq_one_letter_code
_entity_poly.pdbx_strand_id
1 'polypeptide(L)'
;MKAPYHVMNYIKVYKNFIVSNLLNLFSLGYIPNPDIYCNKYIKFCLLIKLASKRGFLKVVAGHYAKIIKKNRVYSIYKSNDQAKDQTYFLSFIKNKYLKFIFLPLGFLKKK
;
A
#
# COMPACT_ATOMS: atom_id res chain seq x y z
N MET A 1 -7.30 -22.47 3.72
CA MET A 1 -8.00 -21.33 4.39
C MET A 1 -9.31 -21.09 3.64
N LYS A 2 -10.46 -21.19 4.31
CA LYS A 2 -11.76 -20.83 3.70
C LYS A 2 -12.12 -19.41 4.15
N ALA A 3 -12.06 -18.47 3.21
CA ALA A 3 -12.45 -17.07 3.43
C ALA A 3 -13.25 -16.58 2.22
N PRO A 4 -14.23 -15.67 2.39
CA PRO A 4 -14.97 -15.09 1.27
C PRO A 4 -14.02 -14.43 0.27
N TYR A 5 -14.25 -14.69 -1.01
CA TYR A 5 -13.48 -14.12 -2.11
C TYR A 5 -14.33 -13.10 -2.88
N HIS A 6 -13.74 -11.94 -3.15
CA HIS A 6 -14.40 -10.87 -3.88
C HIS A 6 -13.46 -10.31 -4.95
N VAL A 7 -14.00 -10.10 -6.15
CA VAL A 7 -13.31 -9.39 -7.24
C VAL A 7 -13.83 -7.96 -7.31
N MET A 8 -12.93 -6.99 -7.37
CA MET A 8 -13.30 -5.58 -7.53
C MET A 8 -12.56 -4.99 -8.73
N ASN A 9 -13.29 -4.36 -9.65
CA ASN A 9 -12.72 -3.73 -10.83
C ASN A 9 -12.43 -2.24 -10.56
N TYR A 10 -11.14 -1.89 -10.55
CA TYR A 10 -10.67 -0.51 -10.40
C TYR A 10 -9.87 0.00 -11.61
N ILE A 11 -10.05 -0.61 -12.78
CA ILE A 11 -9.30 -0.25 -14.00
C ILE A 11 -9.47 1.23 -14.35
N LYS A 12 -10.70 1.77 -14.28
CA LYS A 12 -10.95 3.20 -14.55
C LYS A 12 -10.22 4.12 -13.57
N VAL A 13 -10.25 3.79 -12.27
CA VAL A 13 -9.54 4.54 -11.23
C VAL A 13 -8.03 4.48 -11.47
N TYR A 14 -7.51 3.31 -11.78
CA TYR A 14 -6.09 3.11 -12.08
C TYR A 14 -5.64 3.93 -13.29
N LYS A 15 -6.40 3.87 -14.38
CA LYS A 15 -6.11 4.65 -15.60
C LYS A 15 -6.06 6.14 -15.30
N ASN A 16 -7.07 6.68 -14.62
CA ASN A 16 -7.19 8.11 -14.38
C ASN A 16 -6.13 8.66 -13.41
N PHE A 17 -5.83 7.94 -12.32
CA PHE A 17 -4.94 8.46 -11.28
C PHE A 17 -3.48 8.04 -11.44
N ILE A 18 -3.20 6.91 -12.08
CA ILE A 18 -1.85 6.37 -12.22
C ILE A 18 -1.36 6.55 -13.64
N VAL A 19 -2.06 5.99 -14.63
CA VAL A 19 -1.59 5.98 -16.02
C VAL A 19 -1.56 7.38 -16.62
N SER A 20 -2.62 8.17 -16.48
CA SER A 20 -2.65 9.54 -17.02
C SER A 20 -1.55 10.42 -16.43
N ASN A 21 -1.31 10.32 -15.12
CA ASN A 21 -0.23 11.04 -14.45
C ASN A 21 1.16 10.57 -14.93
N LEU A 22 1.33 9.25 -15.11
CA LEU A 22 2.56 8.65 -15.60
C LEU A 22 2.92 9.18 -17.00
N LEU A 23 1.95 9.16 -17.93
CA LEU A 23 2.13 9.64 -19.30
C LEU A 23 2.50 11.13 -19.33
N ASN A 24 1.84 11.95 -18.51
CA ASN A 24 2.16 13.37 -18.39
C ASN A 24 3.59 13.59 -17.87
N LEU A 25 4.01 12.85 -16.85
CA LEU A 25 5.37 12.95 -16.31
C LEU A 25 6.42 12.48 -17.32
N PHE A 26 6.14 11.42 -18.09
CA PHE A 26 7.01 11.01 -19.18
C PHE A 26 7.12 12.06 -20.28
N SER A 27 6.02 12.72 -20.66
CA SER A 27 6.09 13.81 -21.66
C SER A 27 6.92 15.01 -21.20
N LEU A 28 7.14 15.13 -19.88
CA LEU A 28 7.98 16.17 -19.28
C LEU A 28 9.43 15.68 -19.01
N GLY A 29 9.80 14.47 -19.44
CA GLY A 29 11.14 13.91 -19.26
C GLY A 29 11.41 13.29 -17.87
N TYR A 30 10.40 13.16 -17.02
CA TYR A 30 10.55 12.50 -15.73
C TYR A 30 10.43 10.97 -15.85
N ILE A 31 11.07 10.25 -14.93
CA ILE A 31 10.94 8.79 -14.78
C ILE A 31 10.17 8.48 -13.48
N PRO A 32 8.83 8.60 -13.47
CA PRO A 32 8.01 8.32 -12.30
C PRO A 32 7.98 6.82 -11.94
N ASN A 33 7.78 6.52 -10.66
CA ASN A 33 7.51 5.17 -10.19
C ASN A 33 6.00 4.96 -9.94
N PRO A 34 5.27 4.23 -10.81
CA PRO A 34 3.82 4.04 -10.69
C PRO A 34 3.41 3.31 -9.41
N ASP A 35 4.25 2.43 -8.87
CA ASP A 35 3.91 1.60 -7.70
C ASP A 35 3.77 2.44 -6.42
N ILE A 36 4.61 3.46 -6.26
CA ILE A 36 4.52 4.41 -5.14
C ILE A 36 3.16 5.11 -5.17
N TYR A 37 2.73 5.58 -6.35
CA TYR A 37 1.45 6.25 -6.52
C TYR A 37 0.27 5.28 -6.35
N CYS A 38 0.38 4.05 -6.86
CA CYS A 38 -0.63 3.00 -6.70
C CYS A 38 -0.85 2.66 -5.24
N ASN A 39 0.21 2.47 -4.45
CA ASN A 39 0.11 2.20 -3.01
C ASN A 39 -0.53 3.38 -2.27
N LYS A 40 -0.17 4.61 -2.62
CA LYS A 40 -0.73 5.84 -2.04
C LYS A 40 -2.23 6.00 -2.32
N TYR A 41 -2.65 5.90 -3.58
CA TYR A 41 -3.99 6.29 -4.01
C TYR A 41 -4.99 5.13 -4.05
N ILE A 42 -4.54 3.94 -4.40
CA ILE A 42 -5.41 2.79 -4.65
C ILE A 42 -5.31 1.79 -3.51
N LYS A 43 -4.16 1.13 -3.35
CA LYS A 43 -4.08 -0.03 -2.45
C LYS A 43 -4.42 0.29 -1.00
N PHE A 44 -3.99 1.44 -0.48
CA PHE A 44 -4.26 1.77 0.92
C PHE A 44 -5.35 2.83 1.08
N CYS A 45 -5.40 3.88 0.28
CA CYS A 45 -6.49 4.87 0.43
C CYS A 45 -7.88 4.29 0.08
N LEU A 46 -8.03 3.65 -1.09
CA LEU A 46 -9.32 3.14 -1.54
C LEU A 46 -9.72 1.87 -0.79
N LEU A 47 -8.80 0.92 -0.63
CA LEU A 47 -9.11 -0.35 0.04
C LEU A 47 -9.47 -0.15 1.51
N ILE A 48 -8.77 0.74 2.24
CA ILE A 48 -9.11 1.05 3.63
C ILE A 48 -10.51 1.67 3.71
N LYS A 49 -10.85 2.61 2.81
CA LYS A 49 -12.21 3.19 2.79
C LYS A 49 -13.28 2.12 2.56
N LEU A 50 -13.05 1.19 1.65
CA LEU A 50 -13.98 0.09 1.36
C LEU A 50 -14.08 -0.90 2.53
N ALA A 51 -12.94 -1.22 3.15
CA ALA A 51 -12.87 -2.08 4.32
C ALA A 51 -13.67 -1.47 5.47
N SER A 52 -13.45 -0.19 5.76
CA SER A 52 -14.19 0.54 6.81
C SER A 52 -15.69 0.59 6.54
N LYS A 53 -16.12 0.81 5.29
CA LYS A 53 -17.56 0.77 4.92
C LYS A 53 -18.21 -0.59 5.15
N ARG A 54 -17.43 -1.67 5.15
CA ARG A 54 -17.89 -3.04 5.39
C ARG A 54 -17.67 -3.51 6.84
N GLY A 55 -17.28 -2.60 7.74
CA GLY A 55 -17.06 -2.92 9.16
C GLY A 55 -15.71 -3.58 9.46
N PHE A 56 -14.79 -3.66 8.49
CA PHE A 56 -13.46 -4.20 8.75
C PHE A 56 -12.55 -3.20 9.46
N LEU A 57 -11.81 -3.68 10.46
CA LEU A 57 -10.91 -2.86 11.29
C LEU A 57 -9.55 -2.61 10.63
N LYS A 58 -9.07 -3.56 9.81
CA LYS A 58 -7.75 -3.49 9.18
C LYS A 58 -7.76 -4.10 7.77
N VAL A 59 -6.81 -3.65 6.96
CA VAL A 59 -6.43 -4.23 5.67
C VAL A 59 -5.10 -4.95 5.83
N VAL A 60 -5.03 -6.18 5.34
CA VAL A 60 -3.81 -6.99 5.33
C VAL A 60 -3.24 -7.05 3.92
N ALA A 61 -1.93 -6.82 3.77
CA ALA A 61 -1.25 -6.93 2.48
C ALA A 61 0.08 -7.68 2.62
N GLY A 62 0.48 -8.37 1.56
CA GLY A 62 1.72 -9.16 1.50
C GLY A 62 2.99 -8.33 1.28
N HIS A 63 3.09 -7.14 1.87
CA HIS A 63 4.30 -6.33 1.76
C HIS A 63 5.33 -6.70 2.82
N TYR A 64 6.60 -6.78 2.40
CA TYR A 64 7.75 -6.93 3.29
C TYR A 64 8.15 -5.56 3.85
N ALA A 65 7.38 -5.13 4.84
CA ALA A 65 7.62 -3.93 5.64
C ALA A 65 6.87 -4.06 6.96
N LYS A 66 7.24 -3.30 7.97
CA LYS A 66 6.57 -3.31 9.28
C LYS A 66 5.86 -1.99 9.51
N ILE A 67 4.71 -2.04 10.17
CA ILE A 67 4.06 -0.86 10.73
C ILE A 67 4.13 -0.99 12.24
N ILE A 68 4.83 -0.06 12.89
CA ILE A 68 5.03 -0.07 14.34
C ILE A 68 4.38 1.17 14.92
N LYS A 69 3.67 0.97 16.04
CA LYS A 69 3.10 2.05 16.85
C LYS A 69 4.05 2.35 18.00
N LYS A 70 4.59 3.57 18.08
CA LYS A 70 5.36 4.08 19.24
C LYS A 70 4.78 5.43 19.65
N ASN A 71 4.57 5.67 20.95
CA ASN A 71 4.05 6.94 21.48
C ASN A 71 2.79 7.44 20.75
N ARG A 72 1.85 6.53 20.45
CA ARG A 72 0.61 6.78 19.67
C ARG A 72 0.82 7.17 18.19
N VAL A 73 2.05 7.23 17.70
CA VAL A 73 2.39 7.48 16.30
C VAL A 73 2.63 6.14 15.58
N TYR A 74 2.08 6.00 14.38
CA TYR A 74 2.35 4.87 13.50
C TYR A 74 3.44 5.26 12.49
N SER A 75 4.42 4.39 12.31
CA SER A 75 5.52 4.57 11.36
C SER A 75 5.82 3.29 10.60
N ILE A 76 6.35 3.45 9.39
CA ILE A 76 6.82 2.34 8.54
C ILE A 76 8.28 2.02 8.93
N TYR A 77 8.58 0.74 9.10
CA TYR A 77 9.90 0.23 9.42
C TYR A 77 10.33 -0.82 8.39
N LYS A 78 11.64 -0.94 8.17
CA LYS A 78 12.21 -1.96 7.31
C LYS A 78 11.86 -3.37 7.76
N SER A 79 11.67 -4.26 6.80
CA SER A 79 11.45 -5.69 7.00
C SER A 79 12.62 -6.38 7.71
N ASN A 80 12.35 -7.51 8.37
CA ASN A 80 13.40 -8.41 8.86
C ASN A 80 14.21 -9.04 7.70
N ASP A 81 13.63 -9.09 6.51
CA ASP A 81 14.29 -9.45 5.26
C ASP A 81 14.68 -8.20 4.49
N GLN A 82 15.95 -7.80 4.57
CA GLN A 82 16.45 -6.60 3.88
C GLN A 82 16.47 -6.77 2.36
N ALA A 83 16.70 -7.99 1.85
CA ALA A 83 16.74 -8.25 0.41
C ALA A 83 15.35 -8.18 -0.23
N LYS A 84 14.29 -8.33 0.57
CA LYS A 84 12.90 -8.19 0.14
C LYS A 84 12.24 -6.92 0.65
N ASP A 85 12.97 -6.00 1.27
CA ASP A 85 12.38 -4.80 1.86
C ASP A 85 11.61 -3.97 0.81
N GLN A 86 10.36 -3.62 1.16
CA GLN A 86 9.46 -2.87 0.28
C GLN A 86 9.05 -1.52 0.88
N THR A 87 9.76 -1.02 1.89
CA THR A 87 9.40 0.26 2.54
C THR A 87 9.45 1.43 1.57
N TYR A 88 10.36 1.40 0.60
CA TYR A 88 10.45 2.39 -0.48
C TYR A 88 9.11 2.59 -1.20
N PHE A 89 8.45 1.50 -1.60
CA PHE A 89 7.17 1.57 -2.32
C PHE A 89 6.00 2.06 -1.45
N LEU A 90 6.15 2.03 -0.14
CA LEU A 90 5.14 2.44 0.84
C LEU A 90 5.38 3.86 1.38
N SER A 91 6.48 4.50 0.98
CA SER A 91 6.93 5.80 1.50
C SER A 91 5.89 6.93 1.42
N PHE A 92 4.98 6.87 0.44
CA PHE A 92 3.99 7.93 0.20
C PHE A 92 2.63 7.69 0.90
N ILE A 93 2.49 6.61 1.67
CA ILE A 93 1.26 6.34 2.41
C ILE A 93 1.08 7.41 3.50
N LYS A 94 -0.06 8.09 3.49
CA LYS A 94 -0.36 9.10 4.52
C LYS A 94 -0.46 8.43 5.89
N ASN A 95 0.19 9.00 6.91
CA ASN A 95 0.25 8.45 8.27
C ASN A 95 -1.13 8.06 8.83
N LYS A 96 -2.18 8.86 8.56
CA LYS A 96 -3.56 8.57 8.97
C LYS A 96 -4.10 7.19 8.55
N TYR A 97 -3.54 6.59 7.50
CA TYR A 97 -3.92 5.27 7.00
C TYR A 97 -3.14 4.13 7.68
N LEU A 98 -1.94 4.39 8.21
CA LEU A 98 -1.06 3.35 8.75
C LEU A 98 -1.70 2.55 9.89
N LYS A 99 -2.53 3.19 10.71
CA LYS A 99 -3.24 2.52 11.81
C LYS A 99 -4.18 1.40 11.37
N PHE A 100 -4.60 1.40 10.11
CA PHE A 100 -5.51 0.41 9.53
C PHE A 100 -4.79 -0.67 8.72
N ILE A 101 -3.47 -0.65 8.64
CA ILE A 101 -2.72 -1.56 7.78
C ILE A 101 -1.98 -2.59 8.63
N PHE A 102 -2.00 -3.84 8.21
CA PHE A 102 -1.21 -4.92 8.80
C PHE A 102 -0.39 -5.64 7.72
N LEU A 103 0.92 -5.78 7.96
CA LEU A 103 1.89 -6.33 7.02
C LEU A 103 2.62 -7.52 7.67
N PRO A 104 2.05 -8.74 7.61
CA PRO A 104 2.59 -9.88 8.34
C PRO A 104 3.96 -10.33 7.80
N LEU A 105 4.22 -10.15 6.51
CA LEU A 105 5.49 -10.61 5.90
C LEU A 105 6.70 -9.79 6.34
N GLY A 106 6.52 -8.58 6.87
CA GLY A 106 7.62 -7.74 7.38
C GLY A 106 8.41 -8.35 8.55
N PHE A 107 7.86 -9.38 9.21
CA PHE A 107 8.50 -10.08 10.32
C PHE A 107 9.19 -11.39 9.89
N LEU A 108 9.00 -11.82 8.65
CA LEU A 108 9.51 -13.07 8.11
C LEU A 108 10.73 -12.84 7.23
N LYS A 109 11.62 -13.84 7.16
CA LYS A 109 12.62 -13.96 6.09
C LYS A 109 12.07 -14.84 4.99
N LYS A 110 12.18 -14.41 3.73
CA LYS A 110 11.83 -15.26 2.60
C LYS A 110 12.87 -16.37 2.51
N LYS A 111 12.40 -17.62 2.54
CA LYS A 111 13.24 -18.79 2.29
C LYS A 111 13.55 -18.89 0.80
#